data_AF-A0A934L159-F1
#
_entry.id   AF-A0A934L159-F1
#
_cell.length_a   1.000
_cell.length_b   1.000
_cell.length_c   1.000
_cell.angle_alpha   90.00
_cell.angle_beta   90.00
_cell.angle_gamma   90.00
#
_symmetry.space_group_name_H-M   'P 1'
#
loop_
_entity.id
_entity.type
_entity.pdbx_description
1 polymer ?
#
loop_
_entity_poly.entity_id
_entity_poly.type
_entity_poly.pdbx_seq_one_letter_code
_entity_poly.pdbx_strand_id
1 'polypeptide(L)'
;MKRAHGSTNSRPSDGAADLDHVSRHCLTCHDGSAARSVISDSTWAATGHQEGHAVGTSYRAMQRRVGLQLRPESEIPAEIRLPDGRIGCGTCHSPYSRLPKLLQLPLSSSALCRACHDL
;
A
#
# COMPACT_ATOMS: atom_id res chain seq x y z
N MET A 1 8.23 -32.60 21.44
CA MET A 1 7.67 -31.71 20.42
C MET A 1 7.50 -30.33 21.06
N LYS A 2 8.28 -29.30 20.67
CA LYS A 2 8.25 -27.99 21.32
C LYS A 2 7.39 -27.01 20.51
N ARG A 3 6.23 -26.64 21.04
CA ARG A 3 5.47 -25.45 20.61
C ARG A 3 5.95 -24.27 21.45
N ALA A 4 6.46 -23.23 20.80
CA ALA A 4 6.66 -21.92 21.41
C ALA A 4 6.72 -20.87 20.30
N HIS A 5 5.66 -20.08 20.15
CA HIS A 5 5.75 -18.63 19.92
C HIS A 5 4.46 -18.02 20.46
N GLY A 6 4.63 -17.32 21.59
CA GLY A 6 3.55 -16.72 22.37
C GLY A 6 2.88 -15.61 21.59
N SER A 7 1.55 -15.69 21.56
CA SER A 7 0.66 -14.59 21.25
C SER A 7 0.77 -13.56 22.38
N THR A 8 1.56 -12.51 22.18
CA THR A 8 1.44 -11.28 22.96
C THR A 8 0.34 -10.43 22.34
N ASN A 9 -0.79 -10.48 23.04
CA ASN A 9 -1.97 -9.63 22.90
C ASN A 9 -1.57 -8.14 22.78
N SER A 10 -1.36 -7.69 21.54
CA SER A 10 -1.15 -6.29 21.22
C SER A 10 -2.51 -5.76 20.76
N ARG A 11 -3.10 -4.90 21.59
CA ARG A 11 -4.33 -4.15 21.32
C ARG A 11 -4.32 -3.61 19.87
N PRO A 12 -5.46 -3.61 19.15
CA PRO A 12 -5.53 -2.92 17.87
C PRO A 12 -5.37 -1.43 18.14
N SER A 13 -4.18 -0.89 17.92
CA SER A 13 -3.99 0.55 17.80
C SER A 13 -4.60 0.99 16.47
N ASP A 14 -5.82 1.53 16.52
CA ASP A 14 -6.41 2.48 15.56
C ASP A 14 -6.14 2.19 14.07
N GLY A 15 -6.60 1.04 13.59
CA GLY A 15 -6.45 0.56 12.21
C GLY A 15 -7.23 1.34 11.13
N ALA A 16 -7.66 2.57 11.40
CA ALA A 16 -8.34 3.47 10.44
C ALA A 16 -7.78 4.90 10.44
N ALA A 17 -6.76 5.21 11.26
CA ALA A 17 -6.40 6.59 11.58
C ALA A 17 -5.34 7.24 10.66
N ASP A 18 -4.90 6.64 9.55
CA ASP A 18 -3.86 7.32 8.74
C ASP A 18 -3.80 6.97 7.24
N LEU A 19 -4.94 6.73 6.62
CA LEU A 19 -5.05 6.65 5.16
C LEU A 19 -5.05 8.05 4.55
N ASP A 20 -4.31 8.22 3.45
CA ASP A 20 -4.33 9.45 2.67
C ASP A 20 -5.74 9.72 2.08
N HIS A 21 -5.97 10.97 1.68
CA HIS A 21 -7.27 11.40 1.15
C HIS A 21 -7.72 10.64 -0.11
N VAL A 22 -6.80 10.17 -0.95
CA VAL A 22 -7.13 9.40 -2.16
C VAL A 22 -7.57 7.99 -1.78
N SER A 23 -6.82 7.32 -0.92
CA SER A 23 -7.16 5.97 -0.44
C SER A 23 -8.52 5.95 0.26
N ARG A 24 -8.84 6.98 1.06
CA ARG A 24 -10.16 7.13 1.68
C ARG A 24 -11.29 7.23 0.65
N HIS A 25 -11.05 7.94 -0.45
CA HIS A 25 -12.03 8.04 -1.53
C HIS A 25 -12.20 6.70 -2.26
N CYS A 26 -11.12 5.97 -2.54
CA CYS A 26 -11.22 4.63 -3.14
C CYS A 26 -12.10 3.69 -2.30
N LEU A 27 -11.95 3.76 -0.98
CA LEU A 27 -12.69 2.91 -0.04
C LEU A 27 -14.18 3.26 0.07
N THR A 28 -14.68 4.38 -0.45
CA THR A 28 -16.15 4.60 -0.48
C THR A 28 -16.88 3.57 -1.33
N CYS A 29 -16.16 2.83 -2.18
CA CYS A 29 -16.69 1.69 -2.93
C CYS A 29 -15.88 0.39 -2.71
N HIS A 30 -14.56 0.48 -2.49
CA HIS A 30 -13.68 -0.69 -2.35
C HIS A 30 -13.55 -1.23 -0.91
N ASP A 31 -14.26 -0.65 0.06
CA ASP A 31 -14.38 -1.21 1.42
C ASP A 31 -15.26 -2.47 1.51
N GLY A 32 -15.98 -2.78 0.42
CA GLY A 32 -16.90 -3.90 0.32
C GLY A 32 -18.30 -3.64 0.88
N SER A 33 -18.60 -2.41 1.32
CA SER A 33 -19.93 -2.02 1.81
C SER A 33 -20.86 -1.60 0.67
N ALA A 34 -20.39 -0.77 -0.26
CA ALA A 34 -21.21 -0.20 -1.33
C ALA A 34 -21.23 -1.06 -2.61
N ALA A 35 -20.20 -1.87 -2.86
CA ALA A 35 -20.07 -2.62 -4.11
C ALA A 35 -19.39 -3.99 -3.90
N ARG A 36 -20.16 -4.94 -3.35
CA ARG A 36 -19.67 -6.27 -2.94
C ARG A 36 -19.03 -7.10 -4.07
N SER A 37 -19.39 -6.84 -5.33
CA SER A 37 -18.82 -7.50 -6.52
C SER A 37 -17.65 -6.73 -7.18
N VAL A 38 -17.34 -5.51 -6.73
CA VAL A 38 -16.14 -4.76 -7.15
C VAL A 38 -14.91 -5.22 -6.35
N ILE A 39 -15.12 -6.09 -5.38
CA ILE A 39 -14.10 -6.88 -4.69
C ILE A 39 -13.68 -8.05 -5.61
N SER A 40 -12.98 -7.75 -6.72
CA SER A 40 -12.49 -8.79 -7.64
C SER A 40 -11.24 -9.53 -7.13
N ASP A 41 -10.60 -9.09 -6.06
CA ASP A 41 -9.52 -9.82 -5.39
C ASP A 41 -9.61 -9.53 -3.88
N SER A 42 -10.29 -10.43 -3.18
CA SER A 42 -10.56 -10.38 -1.76
C SER A 42 -9.27 -10.44 -0.92
N THR A 43 -8.81 -9.32 -0.36
CA THR A 43 -8.00 -9.31 0.88
C THR A 43 -8.07 -8.01 1.69
N TRP A 44 -8.60 -6.89 1.20
CA TRP A 44 -8.62 -5.66 2.03
C TRP A 44 -9.59 -5.76 3.22
N ALA A 45 -10.86 -6.07 2.96
CA ALA A 45 -11.90 -6.12 4.00
C ALA A 45 -11.78 -7.32 4.96
N ALA A 46 -11.06 -8.38 4.57
CA ALA A 46 -10.98 -9.63 5.35
C ALA A 46 -9.79 -9.69 6.32
N THR A 47 -8.71 -8.95 6.06
CA THR A 47 -7.50 -9.03 6.91
C THR A 47 -6.96 -7.68 7.37
N GLY A 48 -7.44 -6.55 6.82
CA GLY A 48 -7.10 -5.19 7.25
C GLY A 48 -5.61 -4.81 7.18
N HIS A 49 -4.68 -5.76 7.03
CA HIS A 49 -3.24 -5.51 7.11
C HIS A 49 -2.32 -6.72 6.87
N GLN A 50 -2.66 -7.76 6.09
CA GLN A 50 -1.83 -8.98 6.11
C GLN A 50 -1.19 -9.31 4.77
N GLU A 51 0.14 -9.08 4.77
CA GLU A 51 1.21 -9.57 3.89
C GLU A 51 1.37 -8.89 2.52
N GLY A 52 1.98 -7.69 2.53
CA GLY A 52 2.75 -7.20 1.38
C GLY A 52 2.38 -5.81 0.84
N HIS A 53 1.30 -5.18 1.32
CA HIS A 53 0.88 -3.84 0.85
C HIS A 53 0.99 -2.79 1.96
N ALA A 54 1.97 -1.89 1.84
CA ALA A 54 2.29 -0.87 2.84
C ALA A 54 1.38 0.39 2.80
N VAL A 55 0.08 0.22 2.50
CA VAL A 55 -0.86 1.34 2.36
C VAL A 55 -1.11 2.03 3.70
N GLY A 56 -1.16 3.37 3.69
CA GLY A 56 -1.29 4.23 4.88
C GLY A 56 0.05 4.59 5.53
N THR A 57 1.15 3.99 5.09
CA THR A 57 2.46 4.20 5.71
C THR A 57 3.13 5.47 5.18
N SER A 58 3.68 6.30 6.06
CA SER A 58 4.52 7.43 5.67
C SER A 58 5.78 6.95 4.93
N TYR A 59 5.98 7.45 3.72
CA TYR A 59 7.14 7.09 2.90
C TYR A 59 8.44 7.55 3.56
N ARG A 60 8.48 8.82 3.99
CA ARG A 60 9.60 9.41 4.73
C ARG A 60 9.97 8.63 5.99
N ALA A 61 8.97 8.14 6.73
CA ALA A 61 9.22 7.32 7.91
C ALA A 61 9.83 5.97 7.53
N MET A 62 9.39 5.35 6.43
CA MET A 62 9.97 4.08 5.93
C MET A 62 11.37 4.24 5.40
N GLN A 63 11.66 5.36 4.75
CA GLN A 63 12.98 5.62 4.21
C GLN A 63 14.07 5.62 5.28
N ARG A 64 13.71 5.98 6.52
CA ARG A 64 14.63 5.98 7.67
C ARG A 64 14.82 4.60 8.28
N ARG A 65 14.05 3.58 7.88
CA ARG A 65 14.18 2.22 8.40
C ARG A 65 15.35 1.51 7.75
N VAL A 66 16.26 1.02 8.59
CA VAL A 66 17.38 0.19 8.17
C VAL A 66 16.86 -1.07 7.46
N GLY A 67 17.41 -1.38 6.29
CA GLY A 67 17.11 -2.60 5.53
C GLY A 67 16.09 -2.46 4.38
N LEU A 68 15.36 -1.35 4.27
CA LEU A 68 14.41 -1.16 3.14
C LEU A 68 15.02 -0.50 1.89
N GLN A 69 16.12 0.26 2.05
CA GLN A 69 16.82 0.98 0.98
C GLN A 69 15.88 1.68 -0.01
N LEU A 70 15.18 2.71 0.49
CA LEU A 70 14.24 3.49 -0.31
C LEU A 70 14.91 4.73 -0.92
N ARG A 71 14.62 4.95 -2.20
CA ARG A 71 15.04 6.14 -2.96
C ARG A 71 14.54 7.43 -2.30
N PRO A 72 15.29 8.54 -2.38
CA PRO A 72 14.78 9.87 -2.05
C PRO A 72 13.44 10.15 -2.73
N GLU A 73 12.50 10.81 -2.04
CA GLU A 73 11.22 11.22 -2.64
C GLU A 73 11.41 12.02 -3.93
N SER A 74 12.50 12.78 -4.04
CA SER A 74 12.89 13.54 -5.24
C SER A 74 13.33 12.68 -6.42
N GLU A 75 13.65 11.41 -6.20
CA GLU A 75 14.08 10.46 -7.24
C GLU A 75 12.98 9.48 -7.66
N ILE A 76 11.83 9.54 -7.00
CA ILE A 76 10.66 8.76 -7.38
C ILE A 76 10.12 9.29 -8.71
N PRO A 77 9.81 8.43 -9.69
CA PRO A 77 9.19 8.84 -10.95
C PRO A 77 7.90 9.64 -10.72
N ALA A 78 7.66 10.67 -11.53
CA ALA A 78 6.52 11.56 -11.37
C ALA A 78 5.15 10.86 -11.48
N GLU A 79 5.10 9.70 -12.13
CA GLU A 79 3.91 8.84 -12.22
C GLU A 79 3.52 8.26 -10.84
N ILE A 80 4.51 8.00 -9.97
CA ILE A 80 4.28 7.48 -8.63
C ILE A 80 4.03 8.66 -7.70
N ARG A 81 2.78 8.80 -7.26
CA ARG A 81 2.37 9.83 -6.31
C ARG A 81 2.44 9.31 -4.88
N LEU A 82 2.83 10.16 -3.95
CA LEU A 82 2.74 9.90 -2.51
C LEU A 82 1.71 10.86 -1.90
N PRO A 83 0.39 10.59 -2.03
CA PRO A 83 -0.62 11.47 -1.47
C PRO A 83 -0.40 11.65 0.03
N ASP A 84 -0.42 12.89 0.50
CA ASP A 84 -0.15 13.25 1.90
C ASP A 84 1.22 12.73 2.42
N GLY A 85 2.20 12.48 1.53
CA GLY A 85 3.51 11.93 1.86
C GLY A 85 3.49 10.44 2.25
N ARG A 86 2.43 9.73 1.86
CA ARG A 86 2.17 8.34 2.24
C ARG A 86 2.11 7.43 1.03
N ILE A 87 2.36 6.15 1.28
CA ILE A 87 2.08 5.08 0.35
C ILE A 87 0.57 4.82 0.41
N GLY A 88 -0.14 5.12 -0.67
CA GLY A 88 -1.60 5.00 -0.81
C GLY A 88 -2.01 4.11 -1.97
N CYS A 89 -3.32 3.86 -2.13
CA CYS A 89 -3.86 3.17 -3.32
C CYS A 89 -3.40 3.87 -4.61
N GLY A 90 -3.43 5.22 -4.61
CA GLY A 90 -3.01 6.07 -5.72
C GLY A 90 -1.50 6.04 -6.05
N THR A 91 -0.68 5.52 -5.13
CA THR A 91 0.77 5.38 -5.33
C THR A 91 1.07 4.29 -6.35
N CYS A 92 0.32 3.19 -6.32
CA CYS A 92 0.49 2.08 -7.23
C CYS A 92 -0.54 2.07 -8.36
N HIS A 93 -1.76 2.58 -8.10
CA HIS A 93 -2.87 2.55 -9.04
C HIS A 93 -3.27 3.94 -9.52
N SER A 94 -3.67 4.04 -10.78
CA SER A 94 -4.30 5.22 -11.36
C SER A 94 -5.53 4.81 -12.17
N PRO A 95 -6.72 5.40 -11.93
CA PRO A 95 -7.92 5.13 -12.71
C PRO A 95 -7.77 5.50 -14.20
N TYR A 96 -6.75 6.28 -14.54
CA TYR A 96 -6.44 6.68 -15.92
C TYR A 96 -5.35 5.82 -16.56
N SER A 97 -4.76 4.87 -15.82
CA SER A 97 -3.74 3.99 -16.37
C SER A 97 -4.34 3.02 -17.38
N ARG A 98 -3.58 2.76 -18.45
CA ARG A 98 -3.88 1.74 -19.45
C ARG A 98 -3.18 0.41 -19.16
N LEU A 99 -2.39 0.32 -18.08
CA LEU A 99 -1.72 -0.90 -17.68
C LEU A 99 -2.70 -1.88 -17.01
N PRO A 100 -2.45 -3.20 -17.09
CA PRO A 100 -3.24 -4.19 -16.37
C PRO A 100 -3.37 -3.84 -14.88
N LYS A 101 -4.56 -4.05 -14.32
CA LYS A 101 -4.90 -3.68 -12.93
C LYS A 101 -4.67 -2.20 -12.61
N LEU A 102 -4.71 -1.32 -13.62
CA LEU A 102 -4.62 0.13 -13.46
C LEU A 102 -3.30 0.60 -12.82
N LEU A 103 -2.20 -0.13 -13.00
CA LEU A 103 -0.92 0.22 -12.36
C LEU A 103 -0.28 1.50 -12.93
N GLN A 104 0.41 2.28 -12.11
CA GLN A 104 1.14 3.48 -12.55
C GLN A 104 2.36 3.13 -13.41
N LEU A 105 3.04 2.03 -13.07
CA LEU A 105 4.20 1.48 -13.78
C LEU A 105 4.03 -0.02 -14.00
N PRO A 106 4.65 -0.62 -15.03
CA PRO A 106 4.50 -2.04 -15.29
C PRO A 106 5.22 -2.90 -14.22
N LEU A 107 4.72 -4.13 -14.02
CA LEU A 107 5.41 -5.13 -13.19
C LEU A 107 6.57 -5.80 -13.92
N SER A 108 6.69 -5.61 -15.24
CA SER A 108 7.79 -6.16 -16.03
C SER A 108 9.11 -5.70 -15.48
N SER A 109 10.02 -6.65 -15.32
CA SER A 109 11.33 -6.41 -14.72
C SER A 109 11.24 -5.77 -13.33
N SER A 110 10.13 -5.81 -12.58
CA SER A 110 10.00 -5.11 -11.28
C SER A 110 10.09 -3.58 -11.35
N ALA A 111 9.71 -2.96 -12.47
CA ALA A 111 9.82 -1.50 -12.64
C ALA A 111 9.02 -0.72 -11.57
N LEU A 112 7.82 -1.17 -11.22
CA LEU A 112 7.03 -0.58 -10.13
C LEU A 112 7.76 -0.64 -8.78
N CYS A 113 8.36 -1.78 -8.43
CA CYS A 113 9.06 -1.95 -7.14
C CYS A 113 10.33 -1.09 -7.07
N ARG A 114 11.11 -1.07 -8.17
CA ARG A 114 12.34 -0.27 -8.28
C ARG A 114 12.10 1.24 -8.44
N ALA A 115 10.85 1.66 -8.60
CA ALA A 115 10.51 3.08 -8.50
C ALA A 115 10.84 3.64 -7.10
N CYS A 116 10.77 2.78 -6.07
CA CYS A 116 11.01 3.16 -4.68
C CYS A 116 12.21 2.43 -4.06
N HIS A 117 12.55 1.22 -4.49
CA HIS A 117 13.62 0.42 -3.89
C HIS A 117 14.90 0.39 -4.74
N ASP A 118 16.04 0.63 -4.10
CA ASP A 118 17.38 0.42 -4.67
C ASP A 118 17.93 -0.95 -4.21
N LEU A 119 17.36 -2.03 -4.77
CA LEU A 119 17.80 -3.42 -4.53
C LEU A 119 18.79 -3.89 -5.59
#